data_AF-A0A5M6DEV4-F1
#
_entry.id   AF-A0A5M6DEV4-F1
#
_cell.length_a   1.000
_cell.length_b   1.000
_cell.length_c   1.000
_cell.angle_alpha   90.00
_cell.angle_beta   90.00
_cell.angle_gamma   90.00
#
_symmetry.space_group_name_H-M   'P 1'
#
loop_
_entity.id
_entity.type
_entity.pdbx_description
1 polymer ?
#
loop_
_entity_poly.entity_id
_entity_poly.type
_entity_poly.pdbx_seq_one_letter_code
_entity_poly.pdbx_strand_id
1 'polypeptide(L)'
;MSCRSLSLCAGFLAALGFATLTGCSQPTEPADTSAEAAHDHDSEAGDHDHAEGEHDHADDEHEHEFATLDEATEEIESLNKTIKDGFANNDVDAAHDPLHHIGEVLEATDHWVQESDLPEPRKQELAAAIEQLFDAFGAIDESLHGDGGKSYDEVSESIQSALDTLNQDTQ
;
A
#
# COMPACT_ATOMS: atom_id res chain seq x y z
N MET A 1 7.78 -44.96 26.45
CA MET A 1 9.24 -45.04 26.22
C MET A 1 9.63 -43.74 25.51
N SER A 2 9.69 -42.61 26.20
CA SER A 2 10.89 -42.02 26.82
C SER A 2 12.12 -42.03 25.92
N CYS A 3 12.45 -40.88 25.32
CA CYS A 3 13.81 -40.34 25.39
C CYS A 3 13.74 -38.80 25.34
N ARG A 4 14.28 -38.17 26.38
CA ARG A 4 14.48 -36.74 26.57
C ARG A 4 15.94 -36.39 26.23
N SER A 5 16.19 -35.18 25.72
CA SER A 5 17.31 -34.31 26.12
C SER A 5 17.08 -32.94 25.43
N LEU A 6 16.92 -31.76 26.04
CA LEU A 6 17.66 -31.00 27.07
C LEU A 6 19.12 -30.69 26.71
N SER A 7 19.37 -29.42 26.33
CA SER A 7 20.61 -28.61 26.51
C SER A 7 20.47 -27.33 25.66
N LEU A 8 20.88 -26.12 26.03
CA LEU A 8 21.42 -25.52 27.24
C LEU A 8 21.45 -23.99 26.99
N CYS A 9 21.32 -23.18 28.05
CA CYS A 9 21.36 -21.73 28.02
C CYS A 9 22.73 -21.13 27.62
N ALA A 10 22.69 -19.99 26.91
CA ALA A 10 23.63 -18.85 26.99
C ALA A 10 22.93 -17.67 26.29
N GLY A 11 22.63 -16.51 26.88
CA GLY A 11 23.38 -15.75 27.87
C GLY A 11 24.31 -14.77 27.14
N PHE A 12 23.80 -13.60 26.72
CA PHE A 12 24.67 -12.47 26.38
C PHE A 12 24.17 -11.18 27.06
N LEU A 13 25.11 -10.57 27.78
CA LEU A 13 24.98 -9.37 28.60
C LEU A 13 24.94 -8.09 27.76
N ALA A 14 24.11 -7.17 28.24
CA ALA A 14 24.18 -5.71 28.26
C ALA A 14 25.28 -4.96 27.48
N ALA A 15 24.86 -3.87 26.82
CA ALA A 15 25.60 -2.61 26.80
C ALA A 15 24.64 -1.42 26.90
N LEU A 16 24.71 -0.74 28.04
CA LEU A 16 24.09 0.55 28.34
C LEU A 16 24.98 1.64 27.74
N GLY A 17 24.45 2.51 26.87
CA GLY A 17 25.16 3.66 26.32
C GLY A 17 24.35 4.94 26.53
N PHE A 18 24.84 5.83 27.40
CA PHE A 18 24.25 7.12 27.74
C PHE A 18 25.32 8.21 27.55
N ALA A 19 25.04 9.22 26.70
CA ALA A 19 25.69 10.56 26.60
C ALA A 19 25.36 11.16 25.21
N THR A 20 25.02 12.42 24.96
CA THR A 20 24.97 13.69 25.71
C THR A 20 24.17 14.73 24.90
N LEU A 21 23.39 15.59 25.57
CA LEU A 21 22.78 16.82 25.03
C LEU A 21 23.80 17.97 25.00
N THR A 22 23.77 18.80 23.94
CA THR A 22 24.15 20.25 23.80
C THR A 22 24.68 20.50 22.37
N GLY A 23 24.30 21.51 21.58
CA GLY A 23 23.48 22.70 21.82
C GLY A 23 23.52 23.68 20.62
N CYS A 24 22.84 24.81 20.82
CA CYS A 24 22.96 26.15 20.19
C CYS A 24 22.59 26.29 18.69
N SER A 25 21.44 26.88 18.34
CA SER A 25 21.06 28.31 18.37
C SER A 25 21.24 29.01 17.00
N GLN A 26 20.07 29.27 16.37
CA GLN A 26 19.61 30.32 15.43
C GLN A 26 20.39 31.66 15.40
N PRO A 27 20.02 32.68 14.57
CA PRO A 27 19.18 32.76 13.36
C PRO A 27 19.81 33.64 12.25
N THR A 28 19.25 33.71 11.03
CA THR A 28 19.27 34.96 10.23
C THR A 28 18.13 34.98 9.21
N GLU A 29 17.07 35.76 9.50
CA GLU A 29 16.31 36.49 8.47
C GLU A 29 17.01 37.83 8.23
N PRO A 30 16.82 38.42 7.03
CA PRO A 30 16.18 39.73 7.04
C PRO A 30 15.12 39.93 5.94
N ALA A 31 13.99 40.48 6.41
CA ALA A 31 13.28 41.66 5.91
C ALA A 31 12.89 41.76 4.41
N ASP A 32 11.59 41.61 4.18
CA ASP A 32 10.67 42.72 3.84
C ASP A 32 11.21 43.80 2.87
N THR A 33 10.75 43.72 1.62
CA THR A 33 10.52 44.90 0.78
C THR A 33 9.08 44.92 0.33
N SER A 34 8.30 45.80 0.97
CA SER A 34 7.06 46.36 0.43
C SER A 34 7.28 46.91 -0.99
N ALA A 35 6.42 46.50 -1.91
CA ALA A 35 6.00 47.33 -3.04
C ALA A 35 4.63 46.86 -3.53
N GLU A 36 3.59 47.51 -3.00
CA GLU A 36 2.28 47.62 -3.64
C GLU A 36 2.49 48.21 -5.04
N ALA A 37 2.20 47.43 -6.07
CA ALA A 37 1.95 47.93 -7.41
C ALA A 37 0.67 47.24 -7.91
N ALA A 38 -0.46 47.86 -7.58
CA ALA A 38 -1.70 47.62 -8.30
C ALA A 38 -1.45 47.92 -9.78
N HIS A 39 -1.45 46.88 -10.61
CA HIS A 39 -1.59 47.02 -12.05
C HIS A 39 -2.82 46.25 -12.48
N ASP A 40 -3.92 47.00 -12.56
CA ASP A 40 -5.09 46.68 -13.37
C ASP A 40 -4.62 46.52 -14.82
N HIS A 41 -4.81 45.31 -15.35
CA HIS A 41 -4.74 45.01 -16.78
C HIS A 41 -5.82 43.99 -17.12
N ASP A 42 -7.01 44.53 -17.34
CA ASP A 42 -8.01 44.00 -18.26
C ASP A 42 -7.40 43.85 -19.66
N SER A 43 -7.30 42.62 -20.17
CA SER A 43 -7.19 42.28 -21.60
C SER A 43 -7.33 40.76 -21.80
N GLU A 44 -8.56 40.36 -22.10
CA GLU A 44 -8.96 39.48 -23.21
C GLU A 44 -8.02 38.32 -23.64
N ALA A 45 -8.57 37.10 -23.53
CA ALA A 45 -8.46 36.01 -24.49
C ALA A 45 -7.04 35.57 -24.92
N GLY A 46 -6.37 34.84 -24.02
CA GLY A 46 -5.30 33.92 -24.36
C GLY A 46 -5.78 32.49 -24.14
N ASP A 47 -6.32 31.91 -25.20
CA ASP A 47 -6.55 30.49 -25.41
C ASP A 47 -5.27 29.70 -25.07
N HIS A 48 -5.23 29.18 -23.85
CA HIS A 48 -4.33 28.11 -23.48
C HIS A 48 -5.22 26.89 -23.31
N ASP A 49 -5.31 26.12 -24.39
CA ASP A 49 -5.73 24.72 -24.39
C ASP A 49 -4.95 23.99 -23.29
N HIS A 50 -5.55 24.00 -22.10
CA HIS A 50 -5.40 22.98 -21.09
C HIS A 50 -6.02 21.72 -21.67
N ALA A 51 -5.31 21.07 -22.60
CA ALA A 51 -5.42 19.63 -22.77
C ALA A 51 -4.82 18.95 -21.53
N GLU A 52 -5.36 19.30 -20.35
CA GLU A 52 -5.27 18.47 -19.17
C GLU A 52 -6.16 17.30 -19.53
N GLY A 53 -5.55 16.14 -19.76
CA GLY A 53 -6.28 14.91 -20.01
C GLY A 53 -7.35 14.78 -18.94
N GLU A 54 -8.59 14.98 -19.36
CA GLU A 54 -9.78 14.54 -18.64
C GLU A 54 -9.66 13.01 -18.61
N HIS A 55 -8.80 12.50 -17.73
CA HIS A 55 -8.94 11.16 -17.22
C HIS A 55 -10.24 11.22 -16.42
N ASP A 56 -11.33 11.01 -17.17
CA ASP A 56 -12.66 10.73 -16.65
C ASP A 56 -12.50 9.45 -15.83
N HIS A 57 -12.02 9.61 -14.61
CA HIS A 57 -12.19 8.64 -13.53
C HIS A 57 -13.68 8.66 -13.28
N ALA A 58 -14.41 7.97 -14.16
CA ALA A 58 -15.77 7.59 -13.89
C ALA A 58 -15.72 6.85 -12.56
N ASP A 59 -16.05 7.60 -11.52
CA ASP A 59 -16.34 7.19 -10.16
C ASP A 59 -17.61 6.33 -10.25
N ASP A 60 -17.54 5.23 -11.00
CA ASP A 60 -18.40 4.09 -10.77
C ASP A 60 -17.99 3.66 -9.37
N GLU A 61 -18.77 4.08 -8.38
CA GLU A 61 -18.69 3.63 -7.00
C GLU A 61 -18.83 2.09 -7.05
N HIS A 62 -17.71 1.39 -7.25
CA HIS A 62 -17.65 -0.04 -7.35
C HIS A 62 -17.86 -0.59 -5.95
N GLU A 63 -19.12 -0.72 -5.54
CA GLU A 63 -19.47 -1.56 -4.40
C GLU A 63 -19.06 -3.00 -4.74
N HIS A 64 -17.85 -3.38 -4.30
CA HIS A 64 -17.37 -4.74 -4.38
C HIS A 64 -18.10 -5.59 -3.35
N GLU A 65 -19.12 -6.33 -3.80
CA GLU A 65 -19.77 -7.38 -3.02
C GLU A 65 -19.32 -8.75 -3.53
N PHE A 66 -18.75 -9.55 -2.65
CA PHE A 66 -18.36 -10.94 -2.93
C PHE A 66 -19.35 -11.92 -2.31
N ALA A 67 -19.74 -12.95 -3.07
CA ALA A 67 -20.55 -14.02 -2.51
C ALA A 67 -19.72 -14.99 -1.65
N THR A 68 -18.46 -15.18 -2.02
CA THR A 68 -17.52 -16.10 -1.34
C THR A 68 -16.11 -15.52 -1.25
N LEU A 69 -15.31 -16.05 -0.33
CA LEU A 69 -13.88 -15.74 -0.27
C LEU A 69 -13.14 -16.13 -1.56
N ASP A 70 -13.55 -17.21 -2.22
CA ASP A 70 -12.94 -17.69 -3.47
C ASP A 70 -13.09 -16.64 -4.58
N GLU A 71 -14.28 -16.03 -4.72
CA GLU A 71 -14.55 -15.00 -5.72
C GLU A 71 -13.66 -13.77 -5.50
N ALA A 72 -13.56 -13.32 -4.25
CA ALA A 72 -12.67 -12.23 -3.87
C ALA A 72 -11.19 -12.58 -4.17
N THR A 73 -10.78 -13.80 -3.83
CA THR A 73 -9.39 -14.24 -4.01
C THR A 73 -9.03 -14.36 -5.49
N GLU A 74 -9.92 -14.85 -6.34
CA GLU A 74 -9.73 -14.90 -7.80
C GLU A 74 -9.53 -13.49 -8.40
N GLU A 75 -10.28 -12.50 -7.92
CA GLU A 75 -10.12 -11.11 -8.36
C GLU A 75 -8.78 -10.52 -7.90
N ILE A 76 -8.40 -10.71 -6.63
CA ILE A 76 -7.09 -10.30 -6.09
C ILE A 76 -5.95 -10.94 -6.90
N GLU A 77 -6.03 -12.23 -7.22
CA GLU A 77 -5.02 -12.93 -8.03
C GLU A 77 -4.92 -12.38 -9.45
N SER A 78 -6.06 -12.07 -10.07
CA SER A 78 -6.14 -11.46 -11.40
C SER A 78 -5.50 -10.08 -11.43
N LEU A 79 -5.81 -9.23 -10.46
CA LEU A 79 -5.23 -7.90 -10.30
C LEU A 79 -3.73 -7.99 -10.01
N ASN A 80 -3.33 -8.83 -9.06
CA ASN A 80 -1.91 -9.08 -8.74
C ASN A 80 -1.12 -9.52 -9.98
N LYS A 81 -1.68 -10.39 -10.82
CA LYS A 81 -1.06 -10.80 -12.08
C LYS A 81 -0.88 -9.60 -13.03
N THR A 82 -1.89 -8.75 -13.16
CA THR A 82 -1.84 -7.56 -14.01
C THR A 82 -0.77 -6.57 -13.53
N ILE A 83 -0.73 -6.31 -12.21
CA ILE A 83 0.29 -5.47 -11.56
C ILE A 83 1.69 -6.02 -11.84
N LYS A 84 1.90 -7.32 -11.57
CA LYS A 84 3.17 -8.00 -11.83
C LYS A 84 3.62 -7.87 -13.29
N ASP A 85 2.71 -8.12 -14.22
CA ASP A 85 3.00 -8.06 -15.65
C ASP A 85 3.32 -6.61 -16.09
N GLY A 86 2.65 -5.60 -15.54
CA GLY A 86 2.97 -4.18 -15.78
C GLY A 86 4.40 -3.84 -15.39
N PHE A 87 4.81 -4.15 -14.16
CA PHE A 87 6.19 -3.93 -13.71
C PHE A 87 7.22 -4.73 -14.52
N ALA A 88 6.95 -6.01 -14.80
CA ALA A 88 7.86 -6.85 -15.57
C ALA A 88 8.09 -6.34 -17.01
N ASN A 89 7.08 -5.70 -17.60
CA ASN A 89 7.13 -5.15 -18.96
C ASN A 89 7.54 -3.67 -19.01
N ASN A 90 7.80 -3.02 -17.87
CA ASN A 90 7.99 -1.57 -17.75
C ASN A 90 6.79 -0.76 -18.28
N ASP A 91 5.59 -1.31 -18.12
CA ASP A 91 4.31 -0.69 -18.44
C ASP A 91 3.61 -0.33 -17.12
N VAL A 92 4.12 0.72 -16.46
CA VAL A 92 3.63 1.14 -15.13
C VAL A 92 2.22 1.73 -15.20
N ASP A 93 1.85 2.33 -16.33
CA ASP A 93 0.50 2.85 -16.57
C ASP A 93 -0.52 1.71 -16.51
N ALA A 94 -0.18 0.53 -17.04
CA ALA A 94 -1.02 -0.66 -16.94
C ALA A 94 -1.13 -1.25 -15.52
N ALA A 95 -0.24 -0.87 -14.60
CA ALA A 95 -0.27 -1.33 -13.21
C ALA A 95 -0.94 -0.33 -12.26
N HIS A 96 -1.04 0.95 -12.63
CA HIS A 96 -1.56 2.03 -11.77
C HIS A 96 -3.02 1.80 -11.34
N ASP A 97 -3.94 1.67 -12.30
CA ASP A 97 -5.35 1.46 -11.97
C ASP A 97 -5.59 0.12 -11.25
N PRO A 98 -4.96 -1.01 -11.65
CA PRO A 98 -5.01 -2.24 -10.86
C PRO A 98 -4.47 -2.13 -9.43
N LEU A 99 -3.47 -1.27 -9.17
CA LEU A 99 -2.94 -1.03 -7.81
C LEU A 99 -3.94 -0.30 -6.92
N HIS A 100 -4.70 0.65 -7.47
CA HIS A 100 -5.77 1.30 -6.72
C HIS A 100 -6.94 0.32 -6.49
N HIS A 101 -7.36 -0.36 -7.55
CA HIS A 101 -8.49 -1.29 -7.51
C HIS A 101 -8.25 -2.48 -6.57
N ILE A 102 -7.03 -3.03 -6.50
CA ILE A 102 -6.75 -4.12 -5.55
C ILE A 102 -6.92 -3.65 -4.10
N GLY A 103 -6.69 -2.37 -3.79
CA GLY A 103 -6.98 -1.80 -2.47
C GLY A 103 -8.47 -1.84 -2.12
N GLU A 104 -9.33 -1.47 -3.06
CA GLU A 104 -10.80 -1.52 -2.89
C GLU A 104 -11.30 -2.96 -2.70
N VAL A 105 -10.79 -3.89 -3.51
CA VAL A 105 -11.10 -5.32 -3.40
C VAL A 105 -10.67 -5.88 -2.05
N LEU A 106 -9.50 -5.49 -1.54
CA LEU A 106 -9.02 -5.91 -0.22
C LEU A 106 -9.89 -5.36 0.91
N GLU A 107 -10.38 -4.13 0.83
CA GLU A 107 -11.29 -3.53 1.81
C GLU A 107 -12.62 -4.30 1.85
N ALA A 108 -13.21 -4.56 0.68
CA ALA A 108 -14.41 -5.37 0.55
C ALA A 108 -14.22 -6.80 1.05
N THR A 109 -13.05 -7.39 0.81
CA THR A 109 -12.70 -8.74 1.29
C THR A 109 -12.62 -8.76 2.82
N ASP A 110 -11.99 -7.78 3.46
CA ASP A 110 -11.94 -7.72 4.94
C ASP A 110 -13.35 -7.57 5.51
N HIS A 111 -14.16 -6.67 4.94
CA HIS A 111 -15.55 -6.51 5.37
C HIS A 111 -16.34 -7.83 5.28
N TRP A 112 -16.22 -8.57 4.18
CA TRP A 112 -16.82 -9.90 4.03
C TRP A 112 -16.32 -10.88 5.10
N VAL A 113 -15.01 -10.91 5.38
CA VAL A 113 -14.42 -11.77 6.41
C VAL A 113 -15.01 -11.45 7.78
N GLN A 114 -15.15 -10.17 8.13
CA GLN A 114 -15.72 -9.74 9.41
C GLN A 114 -17.18 -10.16 9.56
N GLU A 115 -17.98 -10.06 8.49
CA GLU A 115 -19.41 -10.40 8.50
C GLU A 115 -19.70 -11.90 8.29
N SER A 116 -18.72 -12.70 7.84
CA SER A 116 -18.89 -14.13 7.57
C SER A 116 -19.21 -14.97 8.83
N ASP A 117 -19.70 -16.20 8.63
CA ASP A 117 -19.88 -17.19 9.71
C ASP A 117 -18.59 -17.98 10.03
N LEU A 118 -17.43 -17.55 9.53
CA LEU A 118 -16.16 -18.23 9.76
C LEU A 118 -15.78 -18.26 11.25
N PRO A 119 -15.05 -19.30 11.71
CA PRO A 119 -14.51 -19.32 13.06
C PRO A 119 -13.58 -18.13 13.31
N GLU A 120 -13.66 -17.53 14.50
CA GLU A 120 -12.84 -16.37 14.89
C GLU A 120 -11.33 -16.54 14.63
N PRO A 121 -10.69 -17.69 14.90
CA PRO A 121 -9.28 -17.87 14.57
C PRO A 121 -8.99 -17.76 13.06
N ARG A 122 -9.93 -18.18 12.20
CA ARG A 122 -9.79 -18.08 10.75
C ARG A 122 -10.01 -16.65 10.27
N LYS A 123 -10.98 -15.92 10.84
CA LYS A 123 -11.16 -14.49 10.53
C LYS A 123 -9.89 -13.67 10.84
N GLN A 124 -9.26 -13.92 11.98
CA GLN A 124 -8.02 -13.24 12.37
C GLN A 124 -6.85 -13.57 11.44
N GLU A 125 -6.73 -14.84 11.02
CA GLU A 125 -5.72 -15.26 10.06
C GLU A 125 -5.93 -14.60 8.69
N LEU A 126 -7.18 -14.55 8.21
CA LEU A 126 -7.54 -13.89 6.96
C LEU A 126 -7.30 -12.37 7.02
N ALA A 127 -7.74 -11.70 8.09
CA ALA A 127 -7.52 -10.26 8.27
C ALA A 127 -6.01 -9.92 8.30
N ALA A 128 -5.18 -10.76 8.93
CA ALA A 128 -3.73 -10.56 8.91
C ALA A 128 -3.12 -10.74 7.51
N ALA A 129 -3.63 -11.67 6.71
CA ALA A 129 -3.22 -11.83 5.32
C ALA A 129 -3.65 -10.65 4.44
N ILE A 130 -4.87 -10.12 4.65
CA ILE A 130 -5.38 -8.94 3.94
C ILE A 130 -4.53 -7.70 4.27
N GLU A 131 -4.23 -7.46 5.55
CA GLU A 131 -3.31 -6.38 5.96
C GLU A 131 -1.92 -6.52 5.32
N GLN A 132 -1.40 -7.75 5.24
CA GLN A 132 -0.13 -8.02 4.58
C GLN A 132 -0.17 -7.70 3.07
N LEU A 133 -1.32 -7.88 2.41
CA LEU A 133 -1.52 -7.48 1.02
C LEU A 133 -1.63 -5.96 0.90
N PHE A 134 -2.35 -5.28 1.78
CA PHE A 134 -2.39 -3.81 1.83
C PHE A 134 -1.00 -3.21 1.98
N ASP A 135 -0.21 -3.70 2.94
CA ASP A 135 1.18 -3.25 3.15
C ASP A 135 2.05 -3.47 1.91
N ALA A 136 1.90 -4.62 1.24
CA ALA A 136 2.69 -4.96 0.07
C ALA A 136 2.33 -4.11 -1.15
N PHE A 137 1.05 -3.99 -1.47
CA PHE A 137 0.58 -3.20 -2.61
C PHE A 137 0.73 -1.70 -2.36
N GLY A 138 0.50 -1.23 -1.14
CA GLY A 138 0.79 0.15 -0.74
C GLY A 138 2.27 0.51 -0.92
N ALA A 139 3.18 -0.39 -0.53
CA ALA A 139 4.61 -0.17 -0.78
C ALA A 139 4.96 -0.15 -2.29
N ILE A 140 4.25 -0.92 -3.12
CA ILE A 140 4.43 -0.88 -4.57
C ILE A 140 3.90 0.44 -5.15
N ASP A 141 2.74 0.89 -4.70
CA ASP A 141 2.11 2.16 -5.08
C ASP A 141 3.00 3.36 -4.73
N GLU A 142 3.50 3.44 -3.49
CA GLU A 142 4.48 4.43 -3.06
C GLU A 142 5.73 4.43 -3.97
N SER A 143 6.17 3.27 -4.46
CA SER A 143 7.29 3.19 -5.41
C SER A 143 6.92 3.75 -6.79
N LEU A 144 5.68 3.57 -7.24
CA LEU A 144 5.19 4.05 -8.53
C LEU A 144 5.07 5.58 -8.51
N HIS A 145 4.58 6.17 -7.42
CA HIS A 145 4.46 7.63 -7.27
C HIS A 145 5.76 8.34 -6.85
N GLY A 146 6.82 7.59 -6.53
CA GLY A 146 8.15 8.13 -6.24
C GLY A 146 8.40 8.50 -4.77
N ASP A 147 7.60 7.97 -3.86
CA ASP A 147 7.61 8.25 -2.42
C ASP A 147 8.51 7.31 -1.59
N GLY A 148 9.29 6.45 -2.25
CA GLY A 148 10.32 5.62 -1.58
C GLY A 148 9.86 4.24 -1.13
N GLY A 149 8.82 3.70 -1.77
CA GLY A 149 8.30 2.36 -1.56
C GLY A 149 9.21 1.21 -2.04
N LYS A 150 8.61 0.04 -2.29
CA LYS A 150 9.31 -1.20 -2.68
C LYS A 150 8.92 -1.64 -4.07
N SER A 151 9.83 -2.30 -4.77
CA SER A 151 9.49 -2.99 -6.02
C SER A 151 8.61 -4.22 -5.78
N TYR A 152 7.87 -4.63 -6.81
CA TYR A 152 7.09 -5.88 -6.77
C TYR A 152 7.94 -7.08 -6.32
N ASP A 153 9.16 -7.21 -6.85
CA ASP A 153 10.05 -8.33 -6.52
C ASP A 153 10.39 -8.39 -5.02
N GLU A 154 10.61 -7.24 -4.38
CA GLU A 154 10.93 -7.13 -2.95
C GLU A 154 9.80 -7.57 -2.02
N VAL A 155 8.55 -7.49 -2.48
CA VAL A 155 7.36 -7.88 -1.71
C VAL A 155 6.66 -9.12 -2.25
N SER A 156 7.12 -9.68 -3.37
CA SER A 156 6.47 -10.80 -4.07
C SER A 156 6.25 -12.05 -3.19
N GLU A 157 7.22 -12.38 -2.34
CA GLU A 157 7.09 -13.50 -1.38
C GLU A 157 6.03 -13.21 -0.31
N SER A 158 5.91 -11.94 0.13
CA SER A 158 4.89 -11.49 1.08
C SER A 158 3.49 -11.62 0.48
N ILE A 159 3.33 -11.15 -0.76
CA ILE A 159 2.08 -11.26 -1.53
C ILE A 159 1.68 -12.73 -1.68
N GLN A 160 2.60 -13.58 -2.12
CA GLN A 160 2.31 -15.00 -2.31
C GLN A 160 1.92 -15.69 -1.01
N SER A 161 2.61 -15.40 0.10
CA SER A 161 2.28 -15.98 1.41
C SER A 161 0.88 -15.61 1.88
N ALA A 162 0.45 -14.37 1.63
CA ALA A 162 -0.88 -13.91 1.98
C ALA A 162 -1.95 -14.52 1.07
N LEU A 163 -1.70 -14.58 -0.26
CA LEU A 163 -2.57 -15.29 -1.21
C LEU A 163 -2.74 -16.78 -0.87
N ASP A 164 -1.67 -17.46 -0.46
CA ASP A 164 -1.72 -18.85 -0.01
C ASP A 164 -2.62 -19.01 1.22
N THR A 165 -2.62 -18.00 2.10
CA THR A 165 -3.48 -17.97 3.29
C THR A 165 -4.94 -17.73 2.92
N LEU A 166 -5.24 -16.83 1.98
CA LEU A 166 -6.61 -16.62 1.47
C LEU A 166 -7.16 -17.90 0.80
N ASN A 167 -6.34 -18.56 0.00
CA ASN A 167 -6.67 -19.82 -0.69
C ASN A 167 -6.68 -21.06 0.21
N GLN A 168 -6.40 -20.92 1.50
CA GLN A 168 -6.41 -22.07 2.38
C GLN A 168 -7.85 -22.54 2.62
N ASP A 169 -8.09 -23.83 2.40
CA ASP A 169 -9.38 -24.52 2.58
C ASP A 169 -10.50 -24.11 1.59
N THR A 170 -10.16 -23.43 0.49
CA THR A 170 -11.07 -23.03 -0.61
C THR A 170 -11.17 -24.05 -1.77
N GLN A 171 -10.64 -25.27 -1.60
CA GLN A 171 -10.61 -26.34 -2.63
C GLN A 171 -11.42 -27.59 -2.27
#